data_AF-A0ABD0TF05-F1
#
_entry.id   AF-A0ABD0TF05-F1
#
_cell.length_a   1.000
_cell.length_b   1.000
_cell.length_c   1.000
_cell.angle_alpha   90.00
_cell.angle_beta   90.00
_cell.angle_gamma   90.00
#
_symmetry.space_group_name_H-M   'P 1'
#
loop_
_entity.id
_entity.type
_entity.pdbx_description
1 polymer ?
#
loop_
_entity_poly.entity_id
_entity_poly.type
_entity_poly.pdbx_seq_one_letter_code
_entity_poly.pdbx_strand_id
1 'polypeptide(L)'
;MGRKIPAKKHRGVKDPLQQQAKRLQSLKGKINAPPKDPDEQPVPRSLMRLFGLQDAKTNDNKPANKKKHKRPALNDSRQSNTQGKNPISQMKKLPGESGRSFSLRINSAVKALHGSIDQDDYPVEMETEPDDIQGDRMEAQRRRRERKRARAGAAGDGEPPAPTRAQRLALKKQAKKQRETEALQEKREVVYERVGFGEVAHAPPALSFKHRKAPKDAGAPRPGRRDLLLSKLLDKSSSSSGAPARHKRALPAAERMRLERARQDAVDAYRKIKAQQTKNRTQ
;
A
#
# COMPACT_ATOMS: atom_id res chain seq x y z
N MET A 1 -35.73 27.99 -42.21
CA MET A 1 -34.37 27.52 -42.58
C MET A 1 -33.38 27.90 -41.48
N GLY A 2 -32.95 26.95 -40.65
CA GLY A 2 -32.07 27.23 -39.50
C GLY A 2 -30.62 27.51 -39.92
N ARG A 3 -30.03 28.61 -39.44
CA ARG A 3 -28.62 28.95 -39.70
C ARG A 3 -27.69 28.01 -38.92
N LYS A 4 -26.75 27.35 -39.62
CA LYS A 4 -25.72 26.49 -38.99
C LYS A 4 -24.77 27.32 -38.15
N ILE A 5 -24.60 26.95 -36.87
CA ILE A 5 -23.61 27.58 -35.97
C ILE A 5 -22.22 27.04 -36.35
N PRO A 6 -21.23 27.90 -36.66
CA PRO A 6 -19.90 27.45 -37.02
C PRO A 6 -19.21 26.79 -35.81
N ALA A 7 -18.77 25.53 -35.99
CA ALA A 7 -18.04 24.81 -34.97
C ALA A 7 -16.64 25.40 -34.73
N LYS A 8 -16.24 25.51 -33.45
CA LYS A 8 -14.92 25.98 -33.06
C LYS A 8 -13.86 24.97 -33.50
N LYS A 9 -12.96 25.37 -34.41
CA LYS A 9 -11.82 24.53 -34.82
C LYS A 9 -10.83 24.43 -33.66
N HIS A 10 -10.56 23.22 -33.18
CA HIS A 10 -9.47 22.97 -32.24
C HIS A 10 -8.14 23.17 -32.98
N ARG A 11 -7.43 24.26 -32.67
CA ARG A 11 -6.05 24.42 -33.14
C ARG A 11 -5.20 23.43 -32.36
N GLY A 12 -4.58 22.48 -33.08
CA GLY A 12 -3.56 21.61 -32.51
C GLY A 12 -2.38 22.42 -31.95
N VAL A 13 -1.42 21.72 -31.36
CA VAL A 13 -0.16 22.33 -30.91
C VAL A 13 0.53 22.92 -32.14
N LYS A 14 0.70 24.25 -32.14
CA LYS A 14 1.23 25.00 -33.29
C LYS A 14 2.64 24.55 -33.69
N ASP A 15 3.51 24.32 -32.69
CA ASP A 15 4.88 23.80 -32.87
C ASP A 15 5.22 22.78 -31.77
N PRO A 16 5.37 21.48 -32.09
CA PRO A 16 5.60 20.43 -31.08
C PRO A 16 6.96 20.56 -30.40
N LEU A 17 8.00 20.96 -31.15
CA LEU A 17 9.35 21.14 -30.61
C LEU A 17 9.42 22.31 -29.62
N GLN A 18 8.75 23.42 -29.90
CA GLN A 18 8.70 24.54 -28.97
C GLN A 18 7.91 24.17 -27.70
N GLN A 19 6.84 23.38 -27.82
CA GLN A 19 6.09 22.89 -26.67
C GLN A 19 6.94 21.94 -25.81
N GLN A 20 7.71 21.05 -26.45
CA GLN A 20 8.65 20.17 -25.75
C GLN A 20 9.77 20.97 -25.07
N ALA A 21 10.36 21.96 -25.75
CA ALA A 21 11.39 22.82 -25.18
C ALA A 21 10.87 23.59 -23.96
N LYS A 22 9.68 24.21 -24.05
CA LYS A 22 9.00 24.87 -22.92
C LYS A 22 8.74 23.90 -21.77
N ARG A 23 8.30 22.68 -22.07
CA ARG A 23 8.06 21.64 -21.06
C ARG A 23 9.37 21.27 -20.35
N LEU A 24 10.43 20.98 -21.09
CA LEU A 24 11.75 20.62 -20.54
C LEU A 24 12.35 21.75 -19.71
N GLN A 25 12.28 23.00 -20.18
CA GLN A 25 12.69 24.19 -19.41
C GLN A 25 11.94 24.29 -18.08
N SER A 26 10.62 24.06 -18.10
CA SER A 26 9.81 24.11 -16.88
C SER A 26 10.09 22.99 -15.87
N LEU A 27 10.72 21.89 -16.33
CA LEU A 27 11.06 20.71 -15.52
C LEU A 27 12.50 20.76 -14.99
N LYS A 28 13.41 21.47 -15.68
CA LYS A 28 14.85 21.52 -15.37
C LYS A 28 15.17 21.87 -13.92
N GLY A 29 14.33 22.65 -13.24
CA GLY A 29 14.51 23.04 -11.82
C GLY A 29 13.54 22.41 -10.82
N LYS A 30 12.70 21.45 -11.25
CA LYS A 30 11.69 20.80 -10.39
C LYS A 30 12.02 19.35 -10.04
N ILE A 31 12.88 18.72 -10.82
CA ILE A 31 13.26 17.31 -10.62
C ILE A 31 14.57 17.30 -9.84
N ASN A 32 14.57 16.62 -8.69
CA ASN A 32 15.73 16.47 -7.79
C ASN A 32 16.38 17.77 -7.29
N ALA A 33 15.70 18.91 -7.40
CA ALA A 33 16.12 20.12 -6.70
C ALA A 33 15.83 19.95 -5.20
N PRO A 34 16.71 20.42 -4.30
CA PRO A 34 16.40 20.48 -2.88
C PRO A 34 15.14 21.34 -2.66
N PRO A 35 14.36 21.09 -1.59
CA PRO A 35 13.28 21.97 -1.18
C PRO A 35 13.78 23.41 -1.06
N LYS A 36 12.95 24.39 -1.49
CA LYS A 36 13.32 25.81 -1.42
C LYS A 36 13.50 26.29 0.02
N ASP A 37 12.63 25.80 0.90
CA ASP A 37 12.62 26.11 2.32
C ASP A 37 12.73 24.79 3.10
N PRO A 38 13.69 24.65 4.02
CA PRO A 38 13.92 23.40 4.76
C PRO A 38 12.84 23.14 5.82
N ASP A 39 12.20 24.19 6.32
CA ASP A 39 11.23 24.11 7.42
C ASP A 39 9.78 24.08 6.93
N GLU A 40 9.52 24.56 5.71
CA GLU A 40 8.18 24.53 5.12
C GLU A 40 7.98 23.26 4.29
N GLN A 41 7.06 22.41 4.71
CA GLN A 41 6.60 21.29 3.90
C GLN A 41 5.44 21.74 3.00
N PRO A 42 5.59 21.77 1.66
CA PRO A 42 4.52 22.21 0.79
C PRO A 42 3.35 21.22 0.85
N VAL A 43 2.15 21.77 1.04
CA VAL A 43 0.91 20.99 1.03
C VAL A 43 0.67 20.38 -0.36
N PRO A 44 0.33 19.08 -0.47
CA PRO A 44 0.07 18.44 -1.76
C PRO A 44 -1.03 19.12 -2.56
N ARG A 45 -0.83 19.26 -3.89
CA ARG A 45 -1.80 19.90 -4.80
C ARG A 45 -3.17 19.22 -4.81
N SER A 46 -3.24 17.91 -4.58
CA SER A 46 -4.50 17.19 -4.45
C SER A 46 -5.32 17.70 -3.28
N LEU A 47 -4.67 17.89 -2.13
CA LEU A 47 -5.26 18.41 -0.91
C LEU A 47 -5.66 19.88 -1.08
N MET A 48 -4.81 20.71 -1.70
CA MET A 48 -5.19 22.10 -2.05
C MET A 48 -6.42 22.18 -2.96
N ARG A 49 -6.61 21.22 -3.88
CA ARG A 49 -7.82 21.19 -4.74
C ARG A 49 -9.06 20.88 -3.92
N LEU A 50 -8.98 19.98 -2.94
CA LEU A 50 -10.13 19.65 -2.09
C LEU A 50 -10.61 20.87 -1.30
N PHE A 51 -9.71 21.64 -0.71
CA PHE A 51 -10.08 22.86 0.02
C PHE A 51 -10.37 24.05 -0.90
N GLY A 52 -9.69 24.18 -2.03
CA GLY A 52 -9.96 25.24 -3.01
C GLY A 52 -11.37 25.19 -3.60
N LEU A 53 -12.01 24.02 -3.63
CA LEU A 53 -13.43 23.89 -4.02
C LEU A 53 -14.40 24.40 -2.94
N GLN A 54 -14.02 24.33 -1.65
CA GLN A 54 -14.80 24.89 -0.55
C GLN A 54 -14.63 26.42 -0.49
N ASP A 55 -13.39 26.90 -0.63
CA ASP A 55 -13.09 28.34 -0.60
C ASP A 55 -13.66 29.11 -1.81
N ALA A 56 -13.83 28.44 -2.96
CA ALA A 56 -14.49 29.02 -4.13
C ALA A 56 -16.02 29.17 -3.98
N LYS A 57 -16.64 28.41 -3.05
CA LYS A 57 -18.07 28.52 -2.74
C LYS A 57 -18.37 29.55 -1.66
N THR A 58 -17.39 29.93 -0.86
CA THR A 58 -17.54 30.92 0.22
C THR A 58 -17.10 32.33 -0.20
N ASN A 59 -16.25 32.45 -1.21
CA ASN A 59 -15.78 33.73 -1.73
C ASN A 59 -16.56 34.15 -3.00
N ASP A 60 -17.77 34.67 -2.82
CA ASP A 60 -18.56 35.36 -3.88
C ASP A 60 -17.91 36.68 -4.36
N ASN A 61 -16.76 37.08 -3.79
CA ASN A 61 -16.08 38.34 -4.07
C ASN A 61 -14.79 38.18 -4.88
N LYS A 62 -14.85 37.51 -6.05
CA LYS A 62 -13.85 37.75 -7.12
C LYS A 62 -14.53 38.23 -8.39
N PRO A 63 -14.08 39.36 -8.99
CA PRO A 63 -14.76 39.98 -10.12
C PRO A 63 -14.51 39.17 -11.39
N ALA A 64 -15.45 38.27 -11.70
CA ALA A 64 -15.57 37.73 -13.04
C ALA A 64 -16.09 38.83 -13.98
N ASN A 65 -15.16 39.53 -14.63
CA ASN A 65 -15.45 40.34 -15.79
C ASN A 65 -16.21 39.50 -16.84
N LYS A 66 -17.54 39.67 -16.94
CA LYS A 66 -18.28 40.03 -18.17
C LYS A 66 -19.78 39.67 -18.11
N LYS A 67 -20.56 40.74 -18.27
CA LYS A 67 -21.92 40.87 -18.88
C LYS A 67 -23.12 40.34 -18.09
N LYS A 68 -23.79 41.33 -17.49
CA LYS A 68 -25.09 41.32 -16.81
C LYS A 68 -26.22 40.89 -17.76
N HIS A 69 -27.10 40.00 -17.29
CA HIS A 69 -28.52 40.07 -17.59
C HIS A 69 -29.25 40.29 -16.25
N LYS A 70 -29.88 41.47 -16.11
CA LYS A 70 -30.73 41.79 -14.96
C LYS A 70 -32.00 40.94 -15.06
N ARG A 71 -32.34 40.21 -14.00
CA ARG A 71 -33.73 39.79 -13.73
C ARG A 71 -34.26 40.65 -12.57
N PRO A 72 -35.55 41.03 -12.57
CA PRO A 72 -36.09 41.91 -11.55
C PRO A 72 -36.17 41.18 -10.21
N ALA A 73 -35.84 41.90 -9.14
CA ALA A 73 -35.97 41.43 -7.77
C ALA A 73 -37.46 41.30 -7.41
N LEU A 74 -37.86 40.11 -6.95
CA LEU A 74 -39.06 39.99 -6.12
C LEU A 74 -38.67 40.40 -4.71
N ASN A 75 -39.45 41.33 -4.15
CA ASN A 75 -39.52 41.57 -2.72
C ASN A 75 -39.73 40.24 -2.01
N ASP A 76 -38.84 39.88 -1.09
CA ASP A 76 -39.23 39.00 0.00
C ASP A 76 -38.88 39.64 1.33
N SER A 77 -39.87 39.47 2.18
CA SER A 77 -40.14 40.07 3.46
C SER A 77 -39.03 39.83 4.49
N ARG A 78 -38.97 40.76 5.44
CA ARG A 78 -38.24 40.65 6.68
C ARG A 78 -38.82 39.49 7.49
N GLN A 79 -38.22 38.31 7.38
CA GLN A 79 -38.28 37.29 8.42
C GLN A 79 -36.85 36.96 8.83
N SER A 80 -36.55 37.23 10.09
CA SER A 80 -35.29 36.88 10.73
C SER A 80 -35.13 35.36 10.77
N ASN A 81 -34.53 34.82 9.71
CA ASN A 81 -34.17 33.41 9.62
C ASN A 81 -32.96 33.16 10.55
N THR A 82 -33.21 32.79 11.80
CA THR A 82 -32.23 32.09 12.66
C THR A 82 -32.09 30.61 12.27
N GLN A 83 -32.77 30.18 11.20
CA GLN A 83 -32.78 28.85 10.60
C GLN A 83 -31.49 28.48 9.83
N GLY A 84 -30.31 28.86 10.34
CA GLY A 84 -29.05 28.56 9.65
C GLY A 84 -27.78 28.63 10.48
N LYS A 85 -27.88 28.80 11.81
CA LYS A 85 -26.71 28.83 12.69
C LYS A 85 -26.69 27.56 13.53
N ASN A 86 -25.66 26.73 13.34
CA ASN A 86 -25.45 25.52 14.14
C ASN A 86 -25.53 25.87 15.64
N PRO A 87 -26.38 25.19 16.44
CA PRO A 87 -26.61 25.57 17.85
C PRO A 87 -25.34 25.44 18.69
N ILE A 88 -24.42 24.55 18.29
CA ILE A 88 -23.09 24.41 18.89
C ILE A 88 -22.26 25.69 18.78
N SER A 89 -22.36 26.43 17.67
CA SER A 89 -21.56 27.63 17.43
C SER A 89 -21.93 28.79 18.35
N GLN A 90 -23.10 28.73 18.99
CA GLN A 90 -23.57 29.76 19.94
C GLN A 90 -23.29 29.38 21.40
N MET A 91 -22.81 28.17 21.66
CA MET A 91 -22.54 27.70 23.02
C MET A 91 -21.35 28.45 23.61
N LYS A 92 -21.60 29.18 24.70
CA LYS A 92 -20.57 29.82 25.52
C LYS A 92 -20.38 29.03 26.82
N LYS A 93 -19.19 29.12 27.39
CA LYS A 93 -18.89 28.56 28.72
C LYS A 93 -19.73 29.29 29.77
N LEU A 94 -20.43 28.54 30.63
CA LEU A 94 -21.21 29.13 31.72
C LEU A 94 -20.28 29.60 32.86
N PRO A 95 -20.68 30.62 33.64
CA PRO A 95 -19.93 31.00 34.83
C PRO A 95 -19.85 29.81 35.81
N GLY A 96 -18.64 29.48 36.27
CA GLY A 96 -18.39 28.34 37.18
C GLY A 96 -18.23 26.98 36.50
N GLU A 97 -18.38 26.90 35.18
CA GLU A 97 -18.21 25.65 34.45
C GLU A 97 -16.71 25.26 34.31
N SER A 98 -16.36 23.99 34.48
CA SER A 98 -15.01 23.49 34.13
C SER A 98 -14.85 23.39 32.61
N GLY A 99 -13.61 23.46 32.09
CA GLY A 99 -13.37 23.25 30.65
C GLY A 99 -13.84 21.87 30.16
N ARG A 100 -13.77 20.86 31.03
CA ARG A 100 -14.23 19.50 30.75
C ARG A 100 -15.75 19.42 30.62
N SER A 101 -16.50 20.03 31.53
CA SER A 101 -17.97 20.05 31.48
C SER A 101 -18.48 20.81 30.26
N PHE A 102 -17.81 21.91 29.87
CA PHE A 102 -18.15 22.64 28.63
C PHE A 102 -17.97 21.76 27.39
N SER A 103 -16.87 21.01 27.34
CA SER A 103 -16.58 20.08 26.24
C SER A 103 -17.60 18.95 26.17
N LEU A 104 -18.03 18.41 27.32
CA LEU A 104 -19.08 17.37 27.37
C LEU A 104 -20.42 17.90 26.85
N ARG A 105 -20.78 19.15 27.18
CA ARG A 105 -22.01 19.78 26.67
C ARG A 105 -21.97 20.01 25.16
N ILE A 106 -20.80 20.39 24.62
CA ILE A 106 -20.61 20.49 23.17
C ILE A 106 -20.82 19.12 22.52
N ASN A 107 -20.18 18.07 23.06
CA ASN A 107 -20.29 16.72 22.51
C ASN A 107 -21.72 16.16 22.59
N SER A 108 -22.46 16.46 23.67
CA SER A 108 -23.87 16.08 23.75
C SER A 108 -24.74 16.84 22.73
N ALA A 109 -24.47 18.14 22.52
CA ALA A 109 -25.18 18.92 21.51
C ALA A 109 -24.88 18.44 20.08
N VAL A 110 -23.63 18.05 19.79
CA VAL A 110 -23.23 17.39 18.53
C VAL A 110 -24.01 16.08 18.36
N LYS A 111 -24.04 15.21 19.36
CA LYS A 111 -24.79 13.96 19.30
C LYS A 111 -26.30 14.17 19.09
N ALA A 112 -26.88 15.19 19.70
CA ALA A 112 -28.29 15.53 19.51
C ALA A 112 -28.59 16.05 18.10
N LEU A 113 -27.68 16.84 17.50
CA LEU A 113 -27.80 17.27 16.11
C LEU A 113 -27.66 16.12 15.10
N HIS A 114 -26.86 15.13 15.43
CA HIS A 114 -26.66 13.93 14.62
C HIS A 114 -27.64 12.78 14.98
N GLY A 115 -28.67 13.05 15.78
CA GLY A 115 -29.64 12.03 16.20
C GLY A 115 -30.45 11.44 15.03
N SER A 116 -30.65 10.12 15.09
CA SER A 116 -31.45 9.21 14.24
C SER A 116 -31.05 8.98 12.77
N ILE A 117 -30.26 9.85 12.12
CA ILE A 117 -29.88 9.64 10.70
C ILE A 117 -29.04 8.36 10.51
N ASP A 118 -28.25 7.96 11.51
CA ASP A 118 -27.43 6.76 11.42
C ASP A 118 -28.19 5.44 11.71
N GLN A 119 -29.47 5.47 12.11
CA GLN A 119 -30.27 4.27 12.39
C GLN A 119 -31.15 3.81 11.21
N ASP A 120 -31.52 4.71 10.29
CA ASP A 120 -32.36 4.35 9.13
C ASP A 120 -31.53 3.93 7.90
N ASP A 121 -30.29 4.44 7.79
CA ASP A 121 -29.37 4.12 6.67
C ASP A 121 -28.52 2.86 6.91
N TYR A 122 -28.55 2.31 8.12
CA TYR A 122 -27.97 1.02 8.44
C TYR A 122 -29.10 0.06 8.82
N PRO A 123 -29.30 -1.05 8.08
CA PRO A 123 -30.18 -2.09 8.58
C PRO A 123 -29.64 -2.51 9.95
N VAL A 124 -30.45 -2.29 10.99
CA VAL A 124 -30.31 -2.93 12.28
C VAL A 124 -30.41 -4.43 11.99
N GLU A 125 -29.25 -5.08 11.83
CA GLU A 125 -29.14 -6.52 11.77
C GLU A 125 -29.76 -7.05 13.05
N MET A 126 -31.01 -7.50 12.91
CA MET A 126 -31.66 -8.34 13.91
C MET A 126 -30.70 -9.47 14.22
N GLU A 127 -30.41 -9.63 15.51
CA GLU A 127 -29.65 -10.71 16.11
C GLU A 127 -30.34 -12.07 15.84
N THR A 128 -30.38 -12.57 14.60
CA THR A 128 -30.89 -13.92 14.29
C THR A 128 -30.52 -14.42 12.89
N GLU A 129 -29.25 -14.35 12.46
CA GLU A 129 -28.80 -15.12 11.28
C GLU A 129 -27.54 -15.94 11.63
N PRO A 130 -27.48 -17.25 11.31
CA PRO A 130 -26.50 -18.19 11.84
C PRO A 130 -25.12 -18.16 11.13
N ASP A 131 -24.88 -17.21 10.22
CA ASP A 131 -23.64 -17.14 9.42
C ASP A 131 -22.96 -15.78 9.56
N ASP A 132 -22.55 -15.46 10.79
CA ASP A 132 -21.82 -14.23 11.11
C ASP A 132 -20.31 -14.37 10.79
N ILE A 133 -20.00 -14.45 9.50
CA ILE A 133 -18.66 -14.72 8.94
C ILE A 133 -17.60 -13.70 9.44
N GLN A 134 -18.05 -12.53 9.87
CA GLN A 134 -17.22 -11.45 10.38
C GLN A 134 -16.92 -11.60 11.89
N GLY A 135 -17.89 -12.10 12.67
CA GLY A 135 -17.73 -12.53 14.05
C GLY A 135 -16.72 -13.68 14.19
N ASP A 136 -16.87 -14.73 13.38
CA ASP A 136 -15.95 -15.87 13.35
C ASP A 136 -14.51 -15.45 13.02
N ARG A 137 -14.34 -14.49 12.11
CA ARG A 137 -13.02 -13.96 11.74
C ARG A 137 -12.40 -13.17 12.88
N MET A 138 -13.21 -12.45 13.65
CA MET A 138 -12.79 -11.71 14.85
C MET A 138 -12.44 -12.66 16.00
N GLU A 139 -13.22 -13.71 16.22
CA GLU A 139 -12.93 -14.75 17.21
C GLU A 139 -11.69 -15.57 16.86
N ALA A 140 -11.53 -15.96 15.60
CA ALA A 140 -10.31 -16.60 15.11
C ALA A 140 -9.08 -15.70 15.34
N GLN A 141 -9.23 -14.37 15.19
CA GLN A 141 -8.17 -13.42 15.45
C GLN A 141 -7.88 -13.27 16.96
N ARG A 142 -8.90 -13.25 17.82
CA ARG A 142 -8.77 -13.25 19.29
C ARG A 142 -8.07 -14.53 19.78
N ARG A 143 -8.53 -15.70 19.33
CA ARG A 143 -7.94 -17.01 19.62
C ARG A 143 -6.49 -17.12 19.15
N ARG A 144 -6.15 -16.50 18.01
CA ARG A 144 -4.75 -16.41 17.52
C ARG A 144 -3.88 -15.54 18.43
N ARG A 145 -4.40 -14.42 18.95
CA ARG A 145 -3.69 -13.54 19.88
C ARG A 145 -3.48 -14.23 21.23
N GLU A 146 -4.48 -14.96 21.73
CA GLU A 146 -4.38 -15.75 22.96
C GLU A 146 -3.36 -16.88 22.85
N ARG A 147 -3.38 -17.66 21.77
CA ARG A 147 -2.34 -18.69 21.52
C ARG A 147 -0.93 -18.09 21.47
N LYS A 148 -0.78 -16.87 20.96
CA LYS A 148 0.52 -16.18 20.95
C LYS A 148 0.94 -15.72 22.35
N ARG A 149 0.00 -15.26 23.18
CA ARG A 149 0.24 -14.89 24.59
C ARG A 149 0.56 -16.12 25.44
N ALA A 150 -0.18 -17.22 25.26
CA ALA A 150 0.07 -18.48 25.93
C ALA A 150 1.43 -19.08 25.55
N ARG A 151 1.83 -19.03 24.27
CA ARG A 151 3.19 -19.44 23.85
C ARG A 151 4.31 -18.54 24.38
N ALA A 152 4.02 -17.26 24.59
CA ALA A 152 4.98 -16.34 25.22
C ALA A 152 5.10 -16.57 26.73
N GLY A 153 4.04 -17.06 27.39
CA GLY A 153 4.07 -17.46 28.80
C GLY A 153 4.50 -18.91 29.07
N ALA A 154 4.39 -19.80 28.07
CA ALA A 154 4.80 -21.21 28.15
C ALA A 154 6.23 -21.47 27.65
N ALA A 155 6.98 -20.42 27.28
CA ALA A 155 8.42 -20.49 27.12
C ALA A 155 9.04 -20.60 28.52
N GLY A 156 9.11 -21.84 29.01
CA GLY A 156 9.63 -22.20 30.32
C GLY A 156 11.13 -21.99 30.48
N ASP A 157 11.57 -22.25 31.71
CA ASP A 157 12.83 -21.91 32.38
C ASP A 157 14.14 -22.47 31.78
N GLY A 158 14.33 -22.44 30.45
CA GLY A 158 15.54 -23.03 29.84
C GLY A 158 15.99 -22.49 28.48
N GLU A 159 15.25 -21.60 27.81
CA GLU A 159 15.67 -21.01 26.54
C GLU A 159 16.00 -19.51 26.76
N PRO A 160 17.17 -19.01 26.34
CA PRO A 160 17.51 -17.60 26.55
C PRO A 160 16.43 -16.71 25.90
N PRO A 161 15.93 -15.69 26.63
CA PRO A 161 14.80 -14.91 26.17
C PRO A 161 15.10 -14.31 24.80
N ALA A 162 14.16 -14.47 23.87
CA ALA A 162 14.28 -13.91 22.52
C ALA A 162 14.67 -12.42 22.63
N PRO A 163 15.71 -11.97 21.90
CA PRO A 163 16.32 -10.68 22.16
C PRO A 163 15.27 -9.58 22.02
N THR A 164 15.26 -8.68 23.01
CA THR A 164 14.32 -7.56 23.05
C THR A 164 14.48 -6.71 21.79
N ARG A 165 13.45 -5.92 21.45
CA ARG A 165 13.51 -5.02 20.28
C ARG A 165 14.74 -4.10 20.32
N ALA A 166 15.13 -3.66 21.51
CA ALA A 166 16.32 -2.86 21.72
C ALA A 166 17.61 -3.63 21.43
N GLN A 167 17.73 -4.88 21.92
CA GLN A 167 18.89 -5.74 21.66
C GLN A 167 19.02 -6.09 20.17
N ARG A 168 17.91 -6.38 19.48
CA ARG A 168 17.91 -6.59 18.02
C ARG A 168 18.39 -5.36 17.25
N LEU A 169 18.01 -4.18 17.70
CA LEU A 169 18.43 -2.91 17.09
C LEU A 169 19.92 -2.63 17.35
N ALA A 170 20.44 -2.96 18.53
CA ALA A 170 21.85 -2.86 18.86
C ALA A 170 22.71 -3.81 18.00
N LEU A 171 22.32 -5.09 17.89
CA LEU A 171 22.99 -6.07 17.03
C LEU A 171 23.00 -5.64 15.56
N LYS A 172 21.88 -5.08 15.07
CA LYS A 172 21.81 -4.54 13.69
C LYS A 172 22.74 -3.34 13.49
N LYS A 173 22.87 -2.45 14.48
CA LYS A 173 23.82 -1.33 14.43
C LYS A 173 25.27 -1.81 14.44
N GLN A 174 25.60 -2.81 15.27
CA GLN A 174 26.93 -3.40 15.31
C GLN A 174 27.30 -4.08 13.99
N ALA A 175 26.40 -4.91 13.43
CA ALA A 175 26.62 -5.55 12.13
C ALA A 175 26.78 -4.54 10.99
N LYS A 176 26.09 -3.40 11.05
CA LYS A 176 26.27 -2.31 10.07
C LYS A 176 27.67 -1.68 10.19
N LYS A 177 28.13 -1.40 11.42
CA LYS A 177 29.47 -0.85 11.67
C LYS A 177 30.56 -1.82 11.20
N GLN A 178 30.43 -3.12 11.48
CA GLN A 178 31.39 -4.14 11.04
C GLN A 178 31.48 -4.23 9.51
N ARG A 179 30.35 -4.19 8.81
CA ARG A 179 30.35 -4.16 7.33
C ARG A 179 30.96 -2.89 6.76
N GLU A 180 30.75 -1.75 7.41
CA GLU A 180 31.38 -0.49 7.00
C GLU A 180 32.90 -0.56 7.20
N THR A 181 33.38 -1.13 8.31
CA THR A 181 34.83 -1.31 8.54
C THR A 181 35.47 -2.31 7.57
N GLU A 182 34.80 -3.43 7.29
CA GLU A 182 35.25 -4.43 6.30
C GLU A 182 35.32 -3.81 4.89
N ALA A 183 34.30 -3.04 4.49
CA ALA A 183 34.29 -2.36 3.19
C ALA A 183 35.34 -1.24 3.09
N LEU A 184 35.76 -0.65 4.21
CA LEU A 184 36.88 0.30 4.25
C LEU A 184 38.23 -0.42 4.17
N GLN A 185 38.37 -1.62 4.74
CA GLN A 185 39.58 -2.44 4.63
C GLN A 185 39.73 -2.99 3.19
N GLU A 186 38.67 -3.53 2.60
CA GLU A 186 38.66 -4.05 1.22
C GLU A 186 39.04 -2.96 0.19
N LYS A 187 38.65 -1.70 0.43
CA LYS A 187 39.06 -0.56 -0.42
C LYS A 187 40.54 -0.18 -0.29
N ARG A 188 41.21 -0.55 0.80
CA ARG A 188 42.64 -0.29 1.00
C ARG A 188 43.51 -1.33 0.29
N GLU A 189 42.97 -2.51 0.01
CA GLU A 189 43.65 -3.60 -0.71
C GLU A 189 43.51 -3.48 -2.23
N VAL A 190 43.58 -2.26 -2.79
CA VAL A 190 43.78 -2.10 -4.24
C VAL A 190 45.26 -2.39 -4.51
N VAL A 191 45.55 -3.67 -4.80
CA VAL A 191 46.88 -4.12 -5.20
C VAL A 191 47.14 -3.61 -6.62
N TYR A 192 48.03 -2.62 -6.74
CA TYR A 192 48.49 -2.14 -8.04
C TYR A 192 49.60 -3.06 -8.56
N GLU A 193 49.36 -3.66 -9.71
CA GLU A 193 50.38 -4.38 -10.46
C GLU A 193 51.27 -3.37 -11.20
N ARG A 194 52.59 -3.44 -11.00
CA ARG A 194 53.54 -2.52 -11.64
C ARG A 194 53.98 -3.11 -12.98
N VAL A 195 53.29 -2.71 -14.04
CA VAL A 195 53.58 -3.13 -15.43
C VAL A 195 54.80 -2.36 -15.96
N GLY A 196 55.78 -3.07 -16.52
CA GLY A 196 56.99 -2.47 -17.10
C GLY A 196 56.72 -1.80 -18.46
N PHE A 197 57.54 -0.80 -18.82
CA PHE A 197 57.43 -0.15 -20.12
C PHE A 197 57.88 -1.12 -21.23
N GLY A 198 57.00 -1.44 -22.16
CA GLY A 198 57.25 -2.41 -23.25
C GLY A 198 56.43 -3.69 -23.15
N GLU A 199 55.67 -3.91 -22.08
CA GLU A 199 54.72 -5.02 -21.99
C GLU A 199 53.48 -4.71 -22.87
N VAL A 200 53.33 -5.45 -23.97
CA VAL A 200 52.18 -5.30 -24.88
C VAL A 200 50.99 -6.03 -24.27
N ALA A 201 50.01 -5.29 -23.77
CA ALA A 201 48.74 -5.87 -23.32
C ALA A 201 48.05 -6.57 -24.51
N HIS A 202 48.09 -7.90 -24.52
CA HIS A 202 47.67 -8.73 -25.66
C HIS A 202 46.17 -8.56 -26.02
N ALA A 203 45.34 -8.19 -25.05
CA ALA A 203 43.95 -7.79 -25.22
C ALA A 203 43.50 -6.95 -24.01
N PRO A 204 42.58 -5.97 -24.19
CA PRO A 204 41.99 -5.28 -23.06
C PRO A 204 41.24 -6.28 -22.15
N PRO A 205 41.19 -6.03 -20.83
CA PRO A 205 40.46 -6.91 -19.92
C PRO A 205 38.99 -7.00 -20.32
N ALA A 206 38.46 -8.22 -20.40
CA ALA A 206 37.05 -8.46 -20.73
C ALA A 206 36.14 -8.00 -19.57
N LEU A 207 35.44 -6.88 -19.76
CA LEU A 207 34.48 -6.35 -18.78
C LEU A 207 33.24 -7.26 -18.72
N SER A 208 33.22 -8.22 -17.78
CA SER A 208 32.03 -9.04 -17.53
C SER A 208 31.05 -8.27 -16.64
N PHE A 209 30.17 -7.47 -17.26
CA PHE A 209 29.07 -6.81 -16.55
C PHE A 209 27.98 -7.85 -16.19
N LYS A 210 28.22 -8.63 -15.13
CA LYS A 210 27.14 -9.38 -14.49
C LYS A 210 26.32 -8.37 -13.67
N HIS A 211 25.19 -7.90 -14.20
CA HIS A 211 24.25 -7.12 -13.41
C HIS A 211 23.88 -7.93 -12.16
N ARG A 212 24.41 -7.51 -11.01
CA ARG A 212 24.44 -8.23 -9.73
C ARG A 212 23.07 -8.67 -9.19
N LYS A 213 21.96 -8.34 -9.88
CA LYS A 213 20.57 -8.63 -9.47
C LYS A 213 19.59 -8.94 -10.61
N ALA A 214 20.03 -9.25 -11.83
CA ALA A 214 19.11 -9.63 -12.91
C ALA A 214 19.03 -11.17 -13.02
N PRO A 215 17.97 -11.82 -12.52
CA PRO A 215 17.70 -13.22 -12.88
C PRO A 215 17.50 -13.30 -14.41
N LYS A 216 18.16 -14.27 -15.06
CA LYS A 216 18.10 -14.46 -16.51
C LYS A 216 16.68 -14.78 -17.03
N ASP A 217 15.76 -15.15 -16.12
CA ASP A 217 14.37 -15.51 -16.44
C ASP A 217 13.30 -14.62 -15.75
N ALA A 218 13.67 -13.52 -15.09
CA ALA A 218 12.69 -12.62 -14.48
C ALA A 218 12.82 -11.20 -15.02
N GLY A 219 12.42 -11.03 -16.29
CA GLY A 219 11.97 -9.73 -16.74
C GLY A 219 10.74 -9.32 -15.95
N ALA A 220 10.78 -8.18 -15.25
CA ALA A 220 9.57 -7.53 -14.77
C ALA A 220 8.56 -7.45 -15.92
N PRO A 221 7.25 -7.65 -15.66
CA PRO A 221 6.24 -7.68 -16.73
C PRO A 221 6.33 -6.37 -17.50
N ARG A 222 6.87 -6.43 -18.71
CA ARG A 222 6.87 -5.30 -19.63
C ARG A 222 5.40 -4.92 -19.83
N PRO A 223 5.01 -3.65 -19.68
CA PRO A 223 3.65 -3.23 -19.98
C PRO A 223 3.36 -3.61 -21.45
N GLY A 224 2.48 -4.58 -21.66
CA GLY A 224 2.17 -5.16 -22.97
C GLY A 224 2.40 -6.67 -23.10
N ARG A 225 3.13 -7.33 -22.19
CA ARG A 225 3.20 -8.80 -22.11
C ARG A 225 2.33 -9.30 -20.96
N ARG A 226 1.03 -9.41 -21.21
CA ARG A 226 0.13 -10.20 -20.35
C ARG A 226 0.11 -11.62 -20.90
N ASP A 227 0.45 -12.60 -20.08
CA ASP A 227 0.28 -14.00 -20.45
C ASP A 227 -1.21 -14.23 -20.71
N LEU A 228 -1.53 -14.56 -21.97
CA LEU A 228 -2.90 -14.75 -22.41
C LEU A 228 -3.52 -15.93 -21.66
N LEU A 229 -4.81 -15.89 -21.38
CA LEU A 229 -5.52 -16.99 -20.71
C LEU A 229 -5.28 -18.33 -21.42
N LEU A 230 -5.17 -18.28 -22.75
CA LEU A 230 -4.91 -19.44 -23.60
C LEU A 230 -3.52 -20.06 -23.36
N SER A 231 -2.48 -19.26 -23.08
CA SER A 231 -1.15 -19.82 -22.77
C SER A 231 -1.18 -20.56 -21.43
N LYS A 232 -1.94 -20.07 -20.44
CA LYS A 232 -2.13 -20.77 -19.16
C LYS A 232 -2.93 -22.06 -19.28
N LEU A 233 -3.87 -22.13 -20.22
CA LEU A 233 -4.63 -23.35 -20.51
C LEU A 233 -3.76 -24.40 -21.22
N LEU A 234 -2.90 -23.97 -22.15
CA LEU A 234 -1.98 -24.83 -22.88
C LEU A 234 -0.82 -25.34 -22.01
N ASP A 235 -0.31 -24.52 -21.07
CA ASP A 235 0.70 -24.98 -20.09
C ASP A 235 0.12 -25.95 -19.06
N LYS A 236 -1.20 -25.90 -18.84
CA LYS A 236 -1.90 -26.82 -17.94
C LYS A 236 -2.25 -28.16 -18.62
N SER A 237 -2.44 -28.17 -19.93
CA SER A 237 -2.66 -29.41 -20.68
C SER A 237 -1.36 -30.17 -20.98
N SER A 238 -0.21 -29.49 -21.00
CA SER A 238 1.11 -30.15 -21.14
C SER A 238 1.65 -30.73 -19.84
N SER A 239 1.06 -30.41 -18.67
CA SER A 239 1.49 -30.90 -17.36
C SER A 239 0.74 -32.12 -16.83
N SER A 240 -0.17 -32.71 -17.63
CA SER A 240 -0.92 -33.93 -17.27
C SER A 240 -0.25 -35.23 -17.75
N SER A 241 0.92 -35.18 -18.39
CA SER A 241 1.71 -36.36 -18.73
C SER A 241 3.17 -36.21 -18.31
N GLY A 242 3.59 -36.96 -17.29
CA GLY A 242 4.99 -37.05 -16.85
C GLY A 242 5.46 -35.91 -15.93
N ALA A 243 5.74 -36.25 -14.67
CA ALA A 243 6.12 -35.33 -13.60
C ALA A 243 7.32 -34.40 -13.92
N PRO A 244 7.44 -33.25 -13.20
CA PRO A 244 8.73 -32.66 -12.96
C PRO A 244 9.10 -32.78 -11.47
N ALA A 245 9.97 -33.75 -11.18
CA ALA A 245 10.71 -33.85 -9.91
C ALA A 245 11.62 -32.63 -9.61
N ARG A 246 11.60 -31.59 -10.46
CA ARG A 246 12.50 -30.43 -10.40
C ARG A 246 11.98 -29.23 -9.61
N HIS A 247 10.67 -29.11 -9.35
CA HIS A 247 10.12 -27.98 -8.58
C HIS A 247 10.03 -28.21 -7.06
N LYS A 248 10.22 -29.44 -6.55
CA LYS A 248 10.20 -29.72 -5.10
C LYS A 248 11.36 -29.06 -4.33
N ARG A 249 12.45 -28.68 -5.02
CA ARG A 249 13.62 -28.01 -4.42
C ARG A 249 13.43 -26.51 -4.18
N ALA A 250 12.31 -25.91 -4.61
CA ALA A 250 12.04 -24.47 -4.46
C ALA A 250 10.94 -24.13 -3.42
N LEU A 251 10.28 -25.13 -2.83
CA LEU A 251 9.22 -24.87 -1.82
C LEU A 251 9.83 -24.44 -0.47
N PRO A 252 9.17 -23.54 0.29
CA PRO A 252 9.57 -23.18 1.66
C PRO A 252 9.65 -24.41 2.58
N ALA A 253 10.56 -24.39 3.56
CA ALA A 253 10.81 -25.54 4.46
C ALA A 253 9.54 -26.05 5.17
N ALA A 254 8.66 -25.14 5.58
CA ALA A 254 7.39 -25.50 6.23
C ALA A 254 6.44 -26.29 5.31
N GLU A 255 6.42 -25.95 4.02
CA GLU A 255 5.58 -26.63 3.04
C GLU A 255 6.15 -28.00 2.65
N ARG A 256 7.50 -28.12 2.60
CA ARG A 256 8.16 -29.42 2.46
C ARG A 256 7.82 -30.38 3.60
N MET A 257 7.86 -29.91 4.85
CA MET A 257 7.51 -30.75 5.99
C MET A 257 6.05 -31.22 5.96
N ARG A 258 5.12 -30.36 5.51
CA ARG A 258 3.71 -30.75 5.34
C ARG A 258 3.54 -31.82 4.27
N LEU A 259 4.21 -31.66 3.13
CA LEU A 259 4.16 -32.63 2.04
C LEU A 259 4.80 -33.97 2.42
N GLU A 260 5.92 -33.95 3.15
CA GLU A 260 6.56 -35.18 3.61
C GLU A 260 5.70 -35.92 4.64
N ARG A 261 5.02 -35.19 5.54
CA ARG A 261 4.06 -35.79 6.47
C ARG A 261 2.88 -36.43 5.75
N ALA A 262 2.28 -35.72 4.79
CA ALA A 262 1.18 -36.26 3.98
C ALA A 262 1.61 -37.50 3.18
N ARG A 263 2.86 -37.52 2.68
CA ARG A 263 3.44 -38.68 2.01
C ARG A 263 3.59 -39.87 2.97
N GLN A 264 4.10 -39.65 4.17
CA GLN A 264 4.24 -40.70 5.19
C GLN A 264 2.87 -41.28 5.59
N ASP A 265 1.89 -40.41 5.84
CA ASP A 265 0.52 -40.83 6.17
C ASP A 265 -0.09 -41.72 5.07
N ALA A 266 0.11 -41.36 3.79
CA ALA A 266 -0.36 -42.15 2.66
C ALA A 266 0.35 -43.52 2.55
N VAL A 267 1.66 -43.57 2.81
CA VAL A 267 2.43 -44.82 2.81
C VAL A 267 1.97 -45.74 3.95
N ASP A 268 1.74 -45.19 5.15
CA ASP A 268 1.29 -45.96 6.30
C ASP A 268 -0.14 -46.47 6.11
N ALA A 269 -1.03 -45.66 5.55
CA ALA A 269 -2.37 -46.11 5.15
C ALA A 269 -2.30 -47.25 4.14
N TYR A 270 -1.46 -47.13 3.11
CA TYR A 270 -1.26 -48.18 2.11
C TYR A 270 -0.71 -49.48 2.74
N ARG A 271 0.27 -49.38 3.65
CA ARG A 271 0.81 -50.54 4.38
C ARG A 271 -0.25 -51.24 5.22
N LYS A 272 -1.12 -50.49 5.90
CA LYS A 272 -2.24 -51.04 6.68
C LYS A 272 -3.22 -51.79 5.77
N ILE A 273 -3.61 -51.19 4.64
CA ILE A 273 -4.50 -51.83 3.65
C ILE A 273 -3.85 -53.11 3.10
N LYS A 274 -2.55 -53.07 2.78
CA LYS A 274 -1.84 -54.24 2.27
C LYS A 274 -1.75 -55.36 3.32
N ALA A 275 -1.47 -55.04 4.57
CA ALA A 275 -1.44 -56.01 5.66
C ALA A 275 -2.82 -56.64 5.93
N GLN A 276 -3.90 -55.87 5.80
CA GLN A 276 -5.27 -56.39 5.86
C GLN A 276 -5.57 -57.33 4.69
N GLN A 277 -5.20 -56.95 3.46
CA GLN A 277 -5.36 -57.81 2.28
C GLN A 277 -4.60 -59.14 2.41
N THR A 278 -3.39 -59.14 2.97
CA THR A 278 -2.64 -60.38 3.19
C THR A 278 -3.29 -61.26 4.25
N LYS A 279 -3.78 -60.68 5.35
CA LYS A 279 -4.49 -61.43 6.42
C LYS A 279 -5.77 -62.06 5.90
N ASN A 280 -6.55 -61.30 5.12
CA ASN A 280 -7.80 -61.79 4.51
C ASN A 280 -7.56 -62.84 3.41
N ARG A 281 -6.34 -62.92 2.86
CA ARG A 281 -5.97 -63.93 1.86
C ARG A 281 -5.52 -65.26 2.50
N THR A 282 -5.10 -65.23 3.76
CA THR A 282 -4.60 -66.40 4.51
C THR A 282 -5.64 -67.06 5.41
N GLN A 283 -6.87 -66.53 5.46
CA GLN A 283 -8.05 -67.18 6.05
C GLN A 283 -8.88 -67.81 4.93
#